data_AF-A0A1L8MDS3-F1
#
_entry.id   AF-A0A1L8MDS3-F1
#
_cell.length_a   1.000
_cell.length_b   1.000
_cell.length_c   1.000
_cell.angle_alpha   90.00
_cell.angle_beta   90.00
_cell.angle_gamma   90.00
#
_symmetry.space_group_name_H-M   'P 1'
#
loop_
_entity.id
_entity.type
_entity.pdbx_description
1 polymer ?
#
loop_
_entity_poly.entity_id
_entity_poly.type
_entity_poly.pdbx_seq_one_letter_code
_entity_poly.pdbx_strand_id
1 'polypeptide(L)'
;MKIQSTANRFVQQLLKAVNLPEGNPPQESFNLLRTALTLGPAEHVLKKIINGEQVLRSQGKVFYCNEPSFAHADVVEKALGFLRSEGLTPPDLLLVDISISHQDVGSMTPFCQGKAAYIRISATSEAHLFEVLVHELVHASVLSGHLFLDEAIAYYFENKCIGGTLLSQIKSSKGSALLNWRLLLEYNEKDDPLFDKLMPGSGLLIHAFGAVLIEQLVNKVGISGVVAFYNVVAAQGTKTDLVRKIERLLEEKIEDIEERVGLRAPLEQTNSTSDHQSVLISFVACHQEIIDKAYRRFLLSDVRSDSLCEIQNGIELTVLTSIGVEKATSKTLSRLEFHILQSRFQWYEEHYYGSNGYFMFRGLFNLIKSFTQTNRLEEIFYLEEANADLEMALQRQEAPAFVKAQMAKLSYHRLKHIDASLQPAIRLYEDLRSIPEFSNAVAPVIEQLNELEGERNAA
;
A
#
# COMPACT_ATOMS: atom_id res chain seq x y z
N MET A 1 51.39 4.75 0.65
CA MET A 1 50.98 6.18 0.63
C MET A 1 49.82 6.51 -0.32
N LYS A 2 49.72 6.00 -1.57
CA LYS A 2 48.62 6.36 -2.51
C LYS A 2 47.19 5.88 -2.13
N ILE A 3 47.04 4.87 -1.28
CA ILE A 3 45.72 4.32 -0.91
C ILE A 3 44.98 5.27 0.05
N GLN A 4 45.70 5.83 1.01
CA GLN A 4 45.12 6.73 2.01
C GLN A 4 44.70 8.09 1.42
N SER A 5 45.27 8.48 0.27
CA SER A 5 44.86 9.72 -0.42
C SER A 5 43.47 9.64 -1.07
N THR A 6 43.02 8.46 -1.53
CA THR A 6 41.71 8.34 -2.20
C THR A 6 40.56 8.36 -1.20
N ALA A 7 40.69 7.64 -0.08
CA ALA A 7 39.71 7.65 1.00
C ALA A 7 39.56 9.05 1.61
N ASN A 8 40.68 9.72 1.90
CA ASN A 8 40.65 11.11 2.39
C ASN A 8 39.96 12.04 1.39
N ARG A 9 40.25 11.90 0.08
CA ARG A 9 39.60 12.72 -0.94
C ARG A 9 38.09 12.47 -1.02
N PHE A 10 37.65 11.21 -0.92
CA PHE A 10 36.23 10.86 -0.87
C PHE A 10 35.55 11.53 0.33
N VAL A 11 36.13 11.40 1.53
CA VAL A 11 35.55 12.00 2.76
C VAL A 11 35.44 13.53 2.63
N GLN A 12 36.47 14.21 2.12
CA GLN A 12 36.39 15.66 1.91
C GLN A 12 35.31 16.05 0.89
N GLN A 13 35.19 15.31 -0.21
CA GLN A 13 34.13 15.55 -1.20
C GLN A 13 32.73 15.29 -0.63
N LEU A 14 32.58 14.26 0.21
CA LEU A 14 31.32 13.93 0.87
C LEU A 14 30.92 15.05 1.83
N LEU A 15 31.84 15.49 2.71
CA LEU A 15 31.61 16.61 3.64
C LEU A 15 31.18 17.88 2.89
N LYS A 16 31.87 18.20 1.79
CA LYS A 16 31.52 19.33 0.93
C LYS A 16 30.14 19.18 0.31
N ALA A 17 29.79 18.00 -0.21
CA ALA A 17 28.48 17.75 -0.80
C ALA A 17 27.36 18.00 0.22
N VAL A 18 27.54 17.55 1.46
CA VAL A 18 26.53 17.73 2.53
C VAL A 18 26.63 19.06 3.28
N ASN A 19 27.41 20.04 2.80
CA ASN A 19 27.61 21.35 3.41
C ASN A 19 28.14 21.30 4.86
N LEU A 20 29.00 20.33 5.18
CA LEU A 20 29.64 20.21 6.50
C LEU A 20 31.07 20.79 6.47
N PRO A 21 31.58 21.33 7.60
CA PRO A 21 32.91 21.93 7.66
C PRO A 21 34.04 20.93 7.34
N GLU A 22 34.99 21.38 6.53
CA GLU A 22 36.19 20.64 6.13
C GLU A 22 37.26 20.66 7.26
N GLY A 23 38.19 19.70 7.23
CA GLY A 23 39.38 19.71 8.11
C GLY A 23 39.23 19.09 9.51
N ASN A 24 38.06 18.52 9.84
CA ASN A 24 37.85 17.83 11.11
C ASN A 24 38.60 16.47 11.18
N PRO A 25 38.97 15.99 12.39
CA PRO A 25 39.46 14.64 12.61
C PRO A 25 38.49 13.57 12.08
N PRO A 26 38.96 12.38 11.65
CA PRO A 26 38.12 11.33 11.06
C PRO A 26 36.87 10.97 11.87
N GLN A 27 37.01 10.88 13.21
CA GLN A 27 35.92 10.53 14.12
C GLN A 27 34.85 11.65 14.21
N GLU A 28 35.27 12.91 14.15
CA GLU A 28 34.35 14.06 14.16
C GLU A 28 33.61 14.18 12.83
N SER A 29 34.32 14.01 11.70
CA SER A 29 33.70 13.92 10.38
C SER A 29 32.66 12.79 10.31
N PHE A 30 32.95 11.62 10.86
CA PHE A 30 31.98 10.52 10.93
C PHE A 30 30.77 10.87 11.78
N ASN A 31 30.94 11.49 12.95
CA ASN A 31 29.82 11.89 13.80
C ASN A 31 28.92 12.93 13.11
N LEU A 32 29.50 13.91 12.42
CA LEU A 32 28.76 14.91 11.64
C LEU A 32 28.02 14.27 10.46
N LEU A 33 28.64 13.33 9.77
CA LEU A 33 28.00 12.55 8.72
C LEU A 33 26.86 11.71 9.30
N ARG A 34 27.06 11.01 10.43
CA ARG A 34 26.02 10.17 11.04
C ARG A 34 24.75 10.94 11.38
N THR A 35 24.85 12.23 11.72
CA THR A 35 23.67 13.09 11.92
C THR A 35 22.97 13.51 10.63
N ALA A 36 23.66 13.45 9.50
CA ALA A 36 23.18 13.88 8.19
C ALA A 36 22.77 12.71 7.27
N LEU A 37 23.14 11.47 7.60
CA LEU A 37 22.95 10.29 6.77
C LEU A 37 21.82 9.39 7.29
N THR A 38 21.14 8.72 6.37
CA THR A 38 20.18 7.65 6.70
C THR A 38 20.94 6.44 7.27
N LEU A 39 20.62 6.01 8.50
CA LEU A 39 21.25 4.88 9.18
C LEU A 39 20.99 3.57 8.42
N GLY A 40 22.03 2.76 8.18
CA GLY A 40 21.90 1.52 7.39
C GLY A 40 23.24 0.92 6.93
N PRO A 41 23.23 0.04 5.89
CA PRO A 41 24.44 -0.61 5.36
C PRO A 41 25.54 0.37 4.94
N ALA A 42 25.16 1.55 4.46
CA ALA A 42 26.08 2.59 4.04
C ALA A 42 26.92 3.17 5.20
N GLU A 43 26.36 3.22 6.43
CA GLU A 43 27.09 3.67 7.62
C GLU A 43 28.29 2.76 7.91
N HIS A 44 28.10 1.44 7.78
CA HIS A 44 29.16 0.47 8.03
C HIS A 44 30.30 0.61 7.02
N VAL A 45 29.98 0.82 5.74
CA VAL A 45 30.96 1.03 4.67
C VAL A 45 31.70 2.35 4.86
N LEU A 46 30.99 3.43 5.18
CA LEU A 46 31.63 4.71 5.48
C LEU A 46 32.58 4.63 6.67
N LYS A 47 32.20 3.93 7.74
CA LYS A 47 33.06 3.71 8.90
C LYS A 47 34.35 2.98 8.50
N LYS A 48 34.25 1.93 7.67
CA LYS A 48 35.42 1.23 7.12
C LYS A 48 36.30 2.14 6.26
N ILE A 49 35.71 2.99 5.41
CA ILE A 49 36.46 3.94 4.58
C ILE A 49 37.22 4.94 5.46
N ILE A 50 36.56 5.52 6.46
CA ILE A 50 37.13 6.53 7.37
C ILE A 50 38.26 5.94 8.22
N ASN A 51 38.12 4.69 8.65
CA ASN A 51 39.16 3.97 9.39
C ASN A 51 40.32 3.48 8.49
N GLY A 52 40.21 3.61 7.17
CA GLY A 52 41.20 3.08 6.23
C GLY A 52 41.15 1.57 6.04
N GLU A 53 40.07 0.92 6.47
CA GLU A 53 39.82 -0.52 6.34
C GLU A 53 39.28 -0.87 4.93
N GLN A 54 38.68 0.09 4.22
CA GLN A 54 38.20 -0.06 2.85
C GLN A 54 39.09 0.69 1.86
N VAL A 55 39.60 -0.02 0.83
CA VAL A 55 40.37 0.59 -0.25
C VAL A 55 39.43 1.13 -1.32
N LEU A 56 39.50 2.43 -1.60
CA LEU A 56 38.72 3.04 -2.67
C LEU A 56 39.51 3.19 -3.97
N ARG A 57 38.83 2.94 -5.09
CA ARG A 57 39.21 3.40 -6.42
C ARG A 57 38.30 4.54 -6.86
N SER A 58 38.74 5.32 -7.84
CA SER A 58 37.96 6.45 -8.33
C SER A 58 38.12 6.65 -9.81
N GLN A 59 37.03 7.03 -10.45
CA GLN A 59 37.00 7.51 -11.82
C GLN A 59 36.10 8.75 -11.86
N GLY A 60 36.72 9.92 -12.05
CA GLY A 60 36.01 11.19 -11.95
C GLY A 60 35.36 11.40 -10.57
N LYS A 61 34.02 11.50 -10.56
CA LYS A 61 33.16 11.69 -9.38
C LYS A 61 32.62 10.37 -8.80
N VAL A 62 32.95 9.23 -9.41
CA VAL A 62 32.52 7.90 -8.96
C VAL A 62 33.64 7.24 -8.17
N PHE A 63 33.28 6.68 -7.01
CA PHE A 63 34.15 5.93 -6.13
C PHE A 63 33.67 4.48 -6.05
N TYR A 64 34.61 3.55 -6.00
CA TYR A 64 34.32 2.11 -5.97
C TYR A 64 34.90 1.50 -4.70
N CYS A 65 34.07 0.70 -4.00
CA CYS A 65 34.49 -0.04 -2.81
C CYS A 65 35.49 -1.16 -3.15
N ASN A 66 35.38 -1.76 -4.33
CA ASN A 66 36.28 -2.80 -4.81
C ASN A 66 37.04 -2.33 -6.06
N GLU A 67 37.96 -3.14 -6.59
CA GLU A 67 38.59 -2.86 -7.88
C GLU A 67 37.59 -3.22 -9.00
N PRO A 68 36.92 -2.22 -9.64
CA PRO A 68 35.97 -2.54 -10.69
C PRO A 68 36.72 -3.07 -11.91
N SER A 69 36.13 -4.01 -12.63
CA SER A 69 36.59 -4.30 -13.99
C SER A 69 36.35 -3.07 -14.87
N PHE A 70 37.07 -2.96 -15.98
CA PHE A 70 36.82 -1.90 -16.97
C PHE A 70 35.36 -1.91 -17.44
N ALA A 71 34.81 -3.11 -17.67
CA ALA A 71 33.41 -3.27 -18.07
C ALA A 71 32.43 -2.73 -17.01
N HIS A 72 32.67 -2.98 -15.71
CA HIS A 72 31.82 -2.41 -14.66
C HIS A 72 31.86 -0.88 -14.63
N ALA A 73 33.04 -0.28 -14.81
CA ALA A 73 33.17 1.17 -14.85
C ALA A 73 32.43 1.77 -16.06
N ASP A 74 32.54 1.12 -17.23
CA ASP A 74 31.85 1.54 -18.45
C ASP A 74 30.33 1.44 -18.31
N VAL A 75 29.80 0.39 -17.66
CA VAL A 75 28.36 0.26 -17.39
C VAL A 75 27.86 1.37 -16.47
N VAL A 76 28.62 1.74 -15.43
CA VAL A 76 28.26 2.85 -14.54
C VAL A 76 28.23 4.18 -15.29
N GLU A 77 29.24 4.47 -16.12
CA GLU A 77 29.26 5.69 -16.93
C GLU A 77 28.13 5.70 -17.97
N LYS A 78 27.78 4.55 -18.56
CA LYS A 78 26.63 4.40 -19.46
C LYS A 78 25.32 4.71 -18.74
N ALA A 79 25.11 4.20 -17.52
CA ALA A 79 23.91 4.47 -16.73
C ALA A 79 23.80 5.95 -16.36
N LEU A 80 24.91 6.56 -15.91
CA LEU A 80 24.98 8.01 -15.66
C LEU A 80 24.70 8.84 -16.91
N GLY A 81 25.23 8.41 -18.07
CA GLY A 81 24.96 9.03 -19.36
C GLY A 81 23.49 8.96 -19.76
N PHE A 82 22.84 7.81 -19.54
CA PHE A 82 21.41 7.60 -19.78
C PHE A 82 20.57 8.58 -18.95
N LEU A 83 20.75 8.65 -17.64
CA LEU A 83 20.00 9.57 -16.76
C LEU A 83 20.12 11.03 -17.21
N ARG A 84 21.33 11.47 -17.57
CA ARG A 84 21.57 12.83 -18.07
C ARG A 84 20.82 13.08 -19.39
N SER A 85 20.83 12.11 -20.30
CA SER A 85 20.09 12.21 -21.56
C SER A 85 18.58 12.29 -21.37
N GLU A 86 18.09 11.74 -20.26
CA GLU A 86 16.70 11.77 -19.84
C GLU A 86 16.33 13.01 -19.02
N GLY A 87 17.28 13.92 -18.77
CA GLY A 87 17.03 15.15 -18.01
C GLY A 87 17.00 14.97 -16.48
N LEU A 88 17.43 13.81 -15.97
CA LEU A 88 17.70 13.62 -14.54
C LEU A 88 19.11 14.11 -14.20
N THR A 89 19.28 14.60 -12.98
CA THR A 89 20.58 15.03 -12.45
C THR A 89 21.13 13.95 -11.53
N PRO A 90 22.15 13.17 -11.94
CA PRO A 90 22.77 12.19 -11.06
C PRO A 90 23.40 12.84 -9.84
N PRO A 91 23.61 12.08 -8.74
CA PRO A 91 24.29 12.60 -7.56
C PRO A 91 25.70 13.11 -7.90
N ASP A 92 26.11 14.18 -7.21
CA ASP A 92 27.43 14.79 -7.35
C ASP A 92 28.57 13.86 -6.94
N LEU A 93 28.29 12.94 -6.00
CA LEU A 93 29.22 11.97 -5.48
C LEU A 93 28.56 10.59 -5.42
N LEU A 94 29.14 9.61 -6.09
CA LEU A 94 28.61 8.25 -6.11
C LEU A 94 29.62 7.28 -5.52
N LEU A 95 29.21 6.50 -4.52
CA LEU A 95 29.96 5.35 -4.03
C LEU A 95 29.26 4.08 -4.49
N VAL A 96 29.96 3.25 -5.25
CA VAL A 96 29.42 2.00 -5.81
C VAL A 96 30.17 0.80 -5.24
N ASP A 97 29.41 -0.16 -4.71
CA ASP A 97 29.89 -1.47 -4.30
C ASP A 97 29.27 -2.54 -5.22
N ILE A 98 30.03 -2.94 -6.24
CA ILE A 98 29.59 -3.96 -7.19
C ILE A 98 30.17 -5.30 -6.73
N SER A 99 29.30 -6.26 -6.45
CA SER A 99 29.68 -7.66 -6.22
C SER A 99 29.12 -8.55 -7.32
N ILE A 100 29.84 -9.60 -7.71
CA ILE A 100 29.29 -10.67 -8.55
C ILE A 100 28.98 -11.83 -7.60
N SER A 101 27.84 -11.77 -6.91
CA SER A 101 27.36 -12.86 -6.07
C SER A 101 25.90 -13.19 -6.40
N HIS A 102 25.51 -14.46 -6.36
CA HIS A 102 24.14 -14.86 -6.69
C HIS A 102 23.10 -14.62 -5.57
N GLN A 103 23.45 -13.88 -4.51
CA GLN A 103 22.67 -13.89 -3.27
C GLN A 103 22.09 -12.54 -2.83
N ASP A 104 22.56 -11.40 -3.36
CA ASP A 104 22.05 -10.08 -2.97
C ASP A 104 21.36 -9.39 -4.16
N VAL A 105 20.09 -8.97 -4.00
CA VAL A 105 19.42 -8.05 -4.94
C VAL A 105 19.94 -6.64 -4.66
N GLY A 106 20.00 -5.78 -5.69
CA GLY A 106 20.46 -4.39 -5.56
C GLY A 106 19.85 -3.67 -4.35
N SER A 107 20.67 -2.85 -3.68
CA SER A 107 20.21 -1.98 -2.61
C SER A 107 20.90 -0.63 -2.73
N MET A 108 20.12 0.44 -2.64
CA MET A 108 20.61 1.80 -2.55
C MET A 108 20.33 2.38 -1.18
N THR A 109 21.28 3.15 -0.69
CA THR A 109 21.11 3.96 0.52
C THR A 109 21.52 5.39 0.16
N PRO A 110 20.55 6.33 0.09
CA PRO A 110 20.90 7.70 -0.23
C PRO A 110 21.66 8.26 0.98
N PHE A 111 22.84 8.82 0.72
CA PHE A 111 23.59 9.53 1.76
C PHE A 111 22.96 10.88 2.01
N CYS A 112 22.70 11.62 0.93
CA CYS A 112 22.07 12.93 0.93
C CYS A 112 21.35 13.10 -0.40
N GLN A 113 20.02 13.26 -0.37
CA GLN A 113 19.18 13.31 -1.58
C GLN A 113 19.77 14.23 -2.65
N GLY A 114 20.00 13.68 -3.85
CA GLY A 114 20.52 14.39 -5.02
C GLY A 114 21.99 14.81 -4.96
N LYS A 115 22.71 14.59 -3.85
CA LYS A 115 24.10 15.04 -3.69
C LYS A 115 25.10 13.89 -3.55
N ALA A 116 24.75 12.90 -2.74
CA ALA A 116 25.60 11.75 -2.54
C ALA A 116 24.77 10.48 -2.37
N ALA A 117 25.19 9.38 -2.99
CA ALA A 117 24.51 8.10 -2.86
C ALA A 117 25.50 6.93 -2.70
N TYR A 118 25.06 5.92 -1.97
CA TYR A 118 25.67 4.61 -1.91
C TYR A 118 24.80 3.61 -2.66
N ILE A 119 25.40 2.92 -3.62
CA ILE A 119 24.71 1.87 -4.37
C ILE A 119 25.51 0.58 -4.20
N ARG A 120 24.87 -0.45 -3.63
CA ARG A 120 25.42 -1.80 -3.55
C ARG A 120 24.61 -2.70 -4.47
N ILE A 121 25.23 -3.23 -5.52
CA ILE A 121 24.55 -4.05 -6.51
C ILE A 121 25.25 -5.39 -6.67
N SER A 122 24.43 -6.43 -6.77
CA SER A 122 24.84 -7.68 -7.38
C SER A 122 24.09 -7.91 -8.68
N ALA A 123 24.81 -8.35 -9.71
CA ALA A 123 24.23 -8.63 -11.01
C ALA A 123 24.81 -9.91 -11.62
N THR A 124 23.98 -10.58 -12.41
CA THR A 124 24.33 -11.84 -13.10
C THR A 124 24.93 -11.62 -14.49
N SER A 125 24.80 -10.40 -15.04
CA SER A 125 25.36 -10.00 -16.34
C SER A 125 25.54 -8.47 -16.38
N GLU A 126 26.28 -7.97 -17.37
CA GLU A 126 26.44 -6.52 -17.59
C GLU A 126 25.13 -5.83 -18.00
N ALA A 127 24.26 -6.53 -18.73
CA ALA A 127 22.93 -6.02 -19.10
C ALA A 127 22.05 -5.85 -17.86
N HIS A 128 21.99 -6.89 -17.02
CA HIS A 128 21.27 -6.84 -15.75
C HIS A 128 21.89 -5.78 -14.79
N LEU A 129 23.22 -5.64 -14.78
CA LEU A 129 23.89 -4.59 -14.01
C LEU A 129 23.47 -3.19 -14.47
N PHE A 130 23.36 -2.96 -15.78
CA PHE A 130 22.92 -1.69 -16.36
C PHE A 130 21.49 -1.35 -15.95
N GLU A 131 20.57 -2.31 -16.04
CA GLU A 131 19.16 -2.18 -15.64
C GLU A 131 19.03 -1.77 -14.17
N VAL A 132 19.63 -2.56 -13.26
CA VAL A 132 19.58 -2.30 -11.82
C VAL A 132 20.29 -0.99 -11.47
N LEU A 133 21.41 -0.64 -12.12
CA LEU A 133 22.07 0.64 -11.89
C LEU A 133 21.18 1.82 -12.29
N VAL A 134 20.47 1.75 -13.41
CA VAL A 134 19.54 2.80 -13.81
C VAL A 134 18.45 2.96 -12.75
N HIS A 135 17.83 1.87 -12.31
CA HIS A 135 16.83 1.87 -11.24
C HIS A 135 17.34 2.59 -9.98
N GLU A 136 18.47 2.14 -9.45
CA GLU A 136 19.02 2.67 -8.19
C GLU A 136 19.53 4.11 -8.31
N LEU A 137 20.04 4.50 -9.48
CA LEU A 137 20.47 5.88 -9.73
C LEU A 137 19.29 6.84 -9.89
N VAL A 138 18.12 6.37 -10.32
CA VAL A 138 16.89 7.20 -10.31
C VAL A 138 16.56 7.55 -8.87
N HIS A 139 16.51 6.57 -7.97
CA HIS A 139 16.32 6.83 -6.53
C HIS A 139 17.40 7.76 -5.96
N ALA A 140 18.65 7.65 -6.41
CA ALA A 140 19.69 8.60 -5.97
C ALA A 140 19.45 10.04 -6.45
N SER A 141 18.75 10.20 -7.58
CA SER A 141 18.51 11.48 -8.26
C SER A 141 17.21 12.14 -7.80
N VAL A 142 16.15 11.36 -7.57
CA VAL A 142 14.81 11.85 -7.25
C VAL A 142 14.09 10.90 -6.29
N LEU A 143 13.62 11.44 -5.16
CA LEU A 143 12.81 10.72 -4.17
C LEU A 143 11.73 11.63 -3.62
N SER A 144 10.50 11.14 -3.62
CA SER A 144 9.33 11.75 -2.99
C SER A 144 9.22 11.36 -1.52
N GLY A 145 9.83 10.24 -1.11
CA GLY A 145 9.64 9.64 0.21
C GLY A 145 8.37 8.79 0.33
N HIS A 146 7.61 8.67 -0.78
CA HIS A 146 6.44 7.81 -0.94
C HIS A 146 6.83 6.59 -1.77
N LEU A 147 6.91 5.42 -1.13
CA LEU A 147 7.54 4.23 -1.72
C LEU A 147 6.93 3.83 -3.07
N PHE A 148 5.60 3.84 -3.19
CA PHE A 148 4.93 3.54 -4.47
C PHE A 148 5.37 4.48 -5.61
N LEU A 149 5.54 5.78 -5.34
CA LEU A 149 5.98 6.74 -6.36
C LEU A 149 7.47 6.54 -6.66
N ASP A 150 8.30 6.41 -5.62
CA ASP A 150 9.74 6.25 -5.75
C ASP A 150 10.08 5.00 -6.59
N GLU A 151 9.44 3.87 -6.32
CA GLU A 151 9.58 2.65 -7.12
C GLU A 151 9.01 2.80 -8.53
N ALA A 152 7.88 3.50 -8.68
CA ALA A 152 7.27 3.72 -9.99
C ALA A 152 8.18 4.52 -10.94
N ILE A 153 8.86 5.57 -10.46
CA ILE A 153 9.76 6.36 -11.30
C ILE A 153 11.04 5.59 -11.62
N ALA A 154 11.58 4.83 -10.67
CA ALA A 154 12.74 3.98 -10.91
C ALA A 154 12.43 2.91 -11.96
N TYR A 155 11.29 2.23 -11.82
CA TYR A 155 10.85 1.18 -12.74
C TYR A 155 10.47 1.74 -14.13
N TYR A 156 9.95 2.97 -14.22
CA TYR A 156 9.73 3.66 -15.50
C TYR A 156 11.04 3.81 -16.28
N PHE A 157 12.11 4.30 -15.64
CA PHE A 157 13.41 4.50 -16.28
C PHE A 157 14.15 3.19 -16.55
N GLU A 158 14.02 2.19 -15.68
CA GLU A 158 14.51 0.83 -15.91
C GLU A 158 13.90 0.24 -17.19
N ASN A 159 12.58 0.33 -17.35
CA ASN A 159 11.91 -0.16 -18.57
C ASN A 159 12.29 0.65 -19.81
N LYS A 160 12.44 1.97 -19.65
CA LYS A 160 12.83 2.86 -20.74
C LYS A 160 14.25 2.54 -21.24
N CYS A 161 15.19 2.21 -20.36
CA CYS A 161 16.58 1.95 -20.74
C CYS A 161 16.76 0.64 -21.53
N ILE A 162 15.84 -0.32 -21.36
CA ILE A 162 15.81 -1.58 -22.13
C ILE A 162 14.87 -1.54 -23.34
N GLY A 163 14.16 -0.43 -23.57
CA GLY A 163 13.17 -0.31 -24.64
C GLY A 163 11.93 -1.20 -24.43
N GLY A 164 11.60 -1.51 -23.18
CA GLY A 164 10.43 -2.31 -22.81
C GLY A 164 9.12 -1.55 -22.99
N THR A 165 8.00 -2.29 -23.06
CA THR A 165 6.66 -1.70 -23.08
C THR A 165 5.91 -2.05 -21.79
N LEU A 166 5.70 -1.06 -20.91
CA LEU A 166 5.10 -1.24 -19.57
C LEU A 166 3.71 -1.92 -19.63
N LEU A 167 2.87 -1.51 -20.57
CA LEU A 167 1.51 -2.06 -20.72
C LEU A 167 1.48 -3.56 -21.07
N SER A 168 2.49 -4.07 -21.77
CA SER A 168 2.55 -5.51 -22.11
C SER A 168 2.81 -6.37 -20.87
N GLN A 169 3.62 -5.88 -19.94
CA GLN A 169 3.93 -6.55 -18.68
C GLN A 169 2.67 -6.64 -17.81
N ILE A 170 1.90 -5.55 -17.70
CA ILE A 170 0.69 -5.51 -16.87
C ILE A 170 -0.41 -6.44 -17.43
N LYS A 171 -0.67 -6.38 -18.75
CA LYS A 171 -1.76 -7.14 -19.40
C LYS A 171 -1.57 -8.66 -19.35
N SER A 172 -0.34 -9.13 -19.16
CA SER A 172 -0.06 -10.56 -19.02
C SER A 172 -0.27 -11.11 -17.60
N SER A 173 -0.47 -10.23 -16.61
CA SER A 173 -0.62 -10.61 -15.21
C SER A 173 -2.09 -10.86 -14.82
N LYS A 174 -2.37 -11.98 -14.14
CA LYS A 174 -3.73 -12.37 -13.69
C LYS A 174 -4.22 -11.59 -12.44
N GLY A 175 -3.65 -10.43 -12.12
CA GLY A 175 -3.93 -9.69 -10.87
C GLY A 175 -4.12 -8.18 -11.05
N SER A 176 -4.02 -7.64 -12.27
CA SER A 176 -4.10 -6.19 -12.53
C SER A 176 -5.44 -5.56 -12.14
N ALA A 177 -6.53 -6.34 -12.12
CA ALA A 177 -7.87 -5.85 -11.81
C ALA A 177 -8.02 -5.32 -10.37
N LEU A 178 -7.15 -5.73 -9.43
CA LEU A 178 -7.20 -5.34 -8.01
C LEU A 178 -6.51 -4.00 -7.69
N LEU A 179 -5.76 -3.45 -8.64
CA LEU A 179 -4.94 -2.26 -8.41
C LEU A 179 -5.63 -1.04 -9.01
N ASN A 180 -5.79 0.01 -8.21
CA ASN A 180 -6.05 1.35 -8.71
C ASN A 180 -5.05 2.34 -8.08
N TRP A 181 -4.65 3.35 -8.85
CA TRP A 181 -3.67 4.35 -8.46
C TRP A 181 -4.13 5.12 -7.25
N ARG A 182 -5.44 5.41 -7.11
CA ARG A 182 -5.94 6.14 -5.95
C ARG A 182 -5.59 5.45 -4.63
N LEU A 183 -5.89 4.16 -4.54
CA LEU A 183 -5.57 3.33 -3.38
C LEU A 183 -4.07 3.26 -3.13
N LEU A 184 -3.27 3.07 -4.19
CA LEU A 184 -1.81 2.97 -4.10
C LEU A 184 -1.14 4.31 -3.72
N LEU A 185 -1.75 5.44 -4.10
CA LEU A 185 -1.30 6.79 -3.74
C LEU A 185 -1.75 7.23 -2.34
N GLU A 186 -2.84 6.65 -1.83
CA GLU A 186 -3.32 6.89 -0.46
C GLU A 186 -2.65 5.94 0.55
N TYR A 187 -2.06 4.84 0.08
CA TYR A 187 -1.43 3.82 0.92
C TYR A 187 0.05 4.13 1.22
N ASN A 188 0.38 4.18 2.51
CA ASN A 188 1.76 4.32 2.98
C ASN A 188 2.27 2.98 3.53
N GLU A 189 3.13 2.31 2.75
CA GLU A 189 3.71 1.01 3.12
C GLU A 189 4.53 1.03 4.42
N LYS A 190 5.11 2.19 4.79
CA LYS A 190 5.83 2.33 6.08
C LYS A 190 4.94 1.98 7.28
N ASP A 191 3.61 2.08 7.10
CA ASP A 191 2.62 1.79 8.12
C ASP A 191 2.09 0.34 8.05
N ASP A 192 2.59 -0.50 7.12
CA ASP A 192 2.08 -1.87 6.92
C ASP A 192 3.19 -2.89 6.51
N PRO A 193 3.77 -3.60 7.50
CA PRO A 193 4.83 -4.59 7.27
C PRO A 193 4.36 -5.87 6.55
N LEU A 194 3.09 -5.94 6.12
CA LEU A 194 2.53 -7.08 5.40
C LEU A 194 2.33 -6.83 3.91
N PHE A 195 2.66 -5.64 3.38
CA PHE A 195 2.48 -5.30 1.96
C PHE A 195 3.08 -6.35 1.01
N ASP A 196 4.35 -6.70 1.22
CA ASP A 196 5.05 -7.75 0.46
C ASP A 196 4.39 -9.14 0.55
N LYS A 197 3.67 -9.42 1.65
CA LYS A 197 3.00 -10.71 1.88
C LYS A 197 1.59 -10.77 1.30
N LEU A 198 0.90 -9.63 1.22
CA LEU A 198 -0.47 -9.55 0.69
C LEU A 198 -0.49 -9.72 -0.82
N MET A 199 0.62 -9.37 -1.48
CA MET A 199 0.75 -9.56 -2.91
C MET A 199 2.12 -10.22 -3.25
N PRO A 200 2.30 -11.52 -2.96
CA PRO A 200 3.56 -12.22 -3.21
C PRO A 200 3.91 -12.21 -4.71
N GLY A 201 5.12 -11.75 -5.06
CA GLY A 201 5.56 -11.61 -6.45
C GLY A 201 4.97 -10.42 -7.22
N SER A 202 4.23 -9.54 -6.53
CA SER A 202 3.57 -8.39 -7.15
C SER A 202 4.34 -7.08 -7.11
N GLY A 203 5.43 -6.97 -6.34
CA GLY A 203 6.19 -5.70 -6.25
C GLY A 203 6.49 -5.16 -7.65
N LEU A 204 6.98 -6.04 -8.53
CA LEU A 204 7.19 -5.72 -9.95
C LEU A 204 5.91 -5.29 -10.69
N LEU A 205 4.76 -5.90 -10.41
CA LEU A 205 3.49 -5.52 -11.04
C LEU A 205 2.99 -4.15 -10.53
N ILE A 206 3.09 -3.89 -9.23
CA ILE A 206 2.71 -2.60 -8.62
C ILE A 206 3.64 -1.50 -9.16
N HIS A 207 4.94 -1.77 -9.24
CA HIS A 207 5.91 -0.81 -9.77
C HIS A 207 5.68 -0.58 -11.27
N ALA A 208 5.34 -1.61 -12.05
CA ALA A 208 4.92 -1.47 -13.44
C ALA A 208 3.63 -0.63 -13.57
N PHE A 209 2.65 -0.86 -12.69
CA PHE A 209 1.39 -0.11 -12.65
C PHE A 209 1.63 1.37 -12.34
N GLY A 210 2.51 1.66 -11.36
CA GLY A 210 2.95 3.01 -11.07
C GLY A 210 3.79 3.63 -12.20
N ALA A 211 4.64 2.86 -12.86
CA ALA A 211 5.46 3.34 -13.97
C ALA A 211 4.61 3.86 -15.15
N VAL A 212 3.43 3.26 -15.39
CA VAL A 212 2.46 3.79 -16.36
C VAL A 212 1.92 5.16 -15.92
N LEU A 213 1.67 5.37 -14.63
CA LEU A 213 1.28 6.70 -14.11
C LEU A 213 2.41 7.72 -14.33
N ILE A 214 3.65 7.33 -14.04
CA ILE A 214 4.82 8.19 -14.29
C ILE A 214 4.91 8.51 -15.78
N GLU A 215 4.74 7.55 -16.66
CA GLU A 215 4.70 7.78 -18.11
C GLU A 215 3.65 8.84 -18.49
N GLN A 216 2.44 8.76 -17.92
CA GLN A 216 1.40 9.79 -18.16
C GLN A 216 1.83 11.18 -17.65
N LEU A 217 2.42 11.25 -16.45
CA LEU A 217 2.93 12.50 -15.90
C LEU A 217 4.07 13.08 -16.76
N VAL A 218 5.01 12.25 -17.20
CA VAL A 218 6.10 12.66 -18.08
C VAL A 218 5.57 13.19 -19.41
N ASN A 219 4.58 12.52 -20.00
CA ASN A 219 3.96 12.97 -21.25
C ASN A 219 3.25 14.32 -21.10
N LYS A 220 2.70 14.62 -19.91
CA LYS A 220 1.98 15.87 -19.63
C LYS A 220 2.88 17.03 -19.24
N VAL A 221 3.80 16.82 -18.28
CA VAL A 221 4.59 17.91 -17.66
C VAL A 221 6.10 17.79 -17.89
N GLY A 222 6.55 16.74 -18.59
CA GLY A 222 7.97 16.44 -18.81
C GLY A 222 8.69 15.96 -17.55
N ILE A 223 9.92 15.45 -17.71
CA ILE A 223 10.74 14.98 -16.57
C ILE A 223 10.97 16.08 -15.54
N SER A 224 11.27 17.30 -15.99
CA SER A 224 11.48 18.44 -15.09
C SER A 224 10.24 18.75 -14.23
N GLY A 225 9.03 18.60 -14.80
CA GLY A 225 7.77 18.77 -14.06
C GLY A 225 7.55 17.66 -13.04
N VAL A 226 7.86 16.42 -13.38
CA VAL A 226 7.80 15.27 -12.46
C VAL A 226 8.79 15.45 -11.30
N VAL A 227 10.04 15.82 -11.57
CA VAL A 227 11.05 16.08 -10.53
C VAL A 227 10.59 17.21 -9.59
N ALA A 228 10.02 18.30 -10.15
CA ALA A 228 9.47 19.37 -9.33
C ALA A 228 8.31 18.90 -8.44
N PHE A 229 7.42 18.04 -8.95
CA PHE A 229 6.37 17.40 -8.17
C PHE A 229 6.93 16.55 -7.02
N TYR A 230 7.93 15.70 -7.29
CA TYR A 230 8.57 14.85 -6.28
C TYR A 230 9.19 15.67 -5.14
N ASN A 231 9.89 16.77 -5.47
CA ASN A 231 10.45 17.67 -4.48
C ASN A 231 9.37 18.31 -3.59
N VAL A 232 8.21 18.66 -4.15
CA VAL A 232 7.06 19.18 -3.38
C VAL A 232 6.49 18.10 -2.46
N VAL A 233 6.38 16.86 -2.92
CA VAL A 233 5.90 15.73 -2.09
C VAL A 233 6.89 15.47 -0.94
N ALA A 234 8.18 15.39 -1.23
CA ALA A 234 9.23 15.17 -0.23
C ALA A 234 9.24 16.25 0.86
N ALA A 235 9.02 17.51 0.49
CA ALA A 235 8.97 18.63 1.44
C ALA A 235 7.72 18.60 2.35
N GLN A 236 6.61 18.00 1.90
CA GLN A 236 5.34 17.99 2.63
C GLN A 236 5.09 16.70 3.41
N GLY A 237 5.77 15.61 3.07
CA GLY A 237 5.64 14.30 3.72
C GLY A 237 4.23 13.70 3.59
N THR A 238 3.80 12.97 4.62
CA THR A 238 2.55 12.20 4.65
C THR A 238 1.26 13.02 4.66
N LYS A 239 1.34 14.35 4.79
CA LYS A 239 0.16 15.25 4.78
C LYS A 239 -0.32 15.63 3.37
N THR A 240 0.28 15.03 2.34
CA THR A 240 0.03 15.43 0.95
C THR A 240 -1.16 14.66 0.37
N ASP A 241 -2.17 15.39 -0.09
CA ASP A 241 -3.24 14.83 -0.94
C ASP A 241 -2.67 14.55 -2.34
N LEU A 242 -2.02 13.39 -2.49
CA LEU A 242 -1.30 13.00 -3.70
C LEU A 242 -2.24 12.84 -4.90
N VAL A 243 -3.40 12.25 -4.67
CA VAL A 243 -4.45 12.03 -5.68
C VAL A 243 -4.82 13.36 -6.31
N ARG A 244 -5.29 14.34 -5.52
CA ARG A 244 -5.71 15.63 -6.09
C ARG A 244 -4.57 16.39 -6.77
N LYS A 245 -3.33 16.25 -6.29
CA LYS A 245 -2.18 16.90 -6.94
C LYS A 245 -1.88 16.30 -8.30
N ILE A 246 -1.91 14.97 -8.41
CA ILE A 246 -1.69 14.26 -9.66
C ILE A 246 -2.81 14.58 -10.65
N GLU A 247 -4.08 14.56 -10.21
CA GLU A 247 -5.22 14.97 -11.05
C GLU A 247 -5.07 16.40 -11.58
N ARG A 248 -4.61 17.33 -10.73
CA ARG A 248 -4.34 18.72 -11.17
C ARG A 248 -3.20 18.82 -12.17
N LEU A 249 -2.15 18.02 -12.03
CA LEU A 249 -1.03 18.00 -12.98
C LEU A 249 -1.46 17.41 -14.33
N LEU A 250 -2.30 16.38 -14.30
CA LEU A 250 -2.80 15.69 -15.49
C LEU A 250 -3.98 16.43 -16.15
N GLU A 251 -4.68 17.26 -15.38
CA GLU A 251 -5.94 17.92 -15.76
C GLU A 251 -7.05 16.91 -16.09
N GLU A 252 -7.01 15.75 -15.46
CA GLU A 252 -7.86 14.58 -15.71
C GLU A 252 -7.98 13.79 -14.40
N LYS A 253 -9.14 13.16 -14.15
CA LYS A 253 -9.29 12.29 -12.96
C LYS A 253 -8.45 11.03 -13.14
N ILE A 254 -7.91 10.51 -12.04
CA ILE A 254 -7.08 9.30 -12.07
C ILE A 254 -7.84 8.13 -12.72
N GLU A 255 -9.11 7.98 -12.38
CA GLU A 255 -9.98 6.90 -12.87
C GLU A 255 -10.18 6.95 -14.39
N ASP A 256 -10.33 8.14 -14.97
CA ASP A 256 -10.49 8.34 -16.41
C ASP A 256 -9.20 7.94 -17.16
N ILE A 257 -8.04 8.25 -16.56
CA ILE A 257 -6.74 7.90 -17.12
C ILE A 257 -6.54 6.38 -17.09
N GLU A 258 -6.85 5.71 -15.98
CA GLU A 258 -6.76 4.25 -15.84
C GLU A 258 -7.58 3.52 -16.89
N GLU A 259 -8.79 4.00 -17.16
CA GLU A 259 -9.65 3.48 -18.23
C GLU A 259 -9.00 3.72 -19.61
N ARG A 260 -8.56 4.95 -19.88
CA ARG A 260 -7.92 5.31 -21.15
C ARG A 260 -6.67 4.49 -21.45
N VAL A 261 -5.86 4.17 -20.44
CA VAL A 261 -4.65 3.34 -20.62
C VAL A 261 -4.95 1.82 -20.58
N GLY A 262 -6.23 1.45 -20.39
CA GLY A 262 -6.67 0.06 -20.37
C GLY A 262 -6.18 -0.73 -19.15
N LEU A 263 -5.94 -0.03 -18.04
CA LEU A 263 -5.68 -0.63 -16.73
C LEU A 263 -6.98 -1.02 -16.03
N ARG A 264 -8.08 -0.35 -16.37
CA ARG A 264 -9.41 -0.69 -15.90
C ARG A 264 -10.13 -1.58 -16.92
N ALA A 265 -10.73 -2.68 -16.44
CA ALA A 265 -11.70 -3.39 -17.25
C ALA A 265 -12.91 -2.47 -17.50
N PRO A 266 -13.50 -2.46 -18.70
CA PRO A 266 -14.77 -1.78 -18.92
C PRO A 266 -15.76 -2.29 -17.87
N LEU A 267 -16.40 -1.39 -17.13
CA LEU A 267 -17.47 -1.77 -16.22
C LEU A 267 -18.52 -2.54 -17.03
N GLU A 268 -18.55 -3.87 -16.89
CA GLU A 268 -19.72 -4.62 -17.30
C GLU A 268 -20.88 -4.07 -16.47
N GLN A 269 -21.76 -3.29 -17.10
CA GLN A 269 -23.02 -2.87 -16.51
C GLN A 269 -23.85 -4.13 -16.27
N THR A 270 -23.65 -4.76 -15.12
CA THR A 270 -24.46 -5.89 -14.70
C THR A 270 -25.79 -5.34 -14.23
N ASN A 271 -26.71 -5.18 -15.17
CA ASN A 271 -28.08 -4.69 -14.96
C ASN A 271 -29.00 -5.70 -14.24
N SER A 272 -28.50 -6.47 -13.28
CA SER A 272 -29.33 -7.46 -12.57
C SER A 272 -29.46 -7.14 -11.09
N THR A 273 -30.51 -6.39 -10.76
CA THR A 273 -31.04 -6.26 -9.39
C THR A 273 -31.34 -7.62 -8.73
N SER A 274 -31.50 -8.69 -9.51
CA SER A 274 -31.73 -10.07 -9.05
C SER A 274 -30.53 -10.74 -8.34
N ASP A 275 -29.30 -10.27 -8.55
CA ASP A 275 -28.10 -10.86 -7.94
C ASP A 275 -27.99 -10.49 -6.45
N HIS A 276 -28.47 -9.30 -6.08
CA HIS A 276 -28.26 -8.67 -4.77
C HIS A 276 -29.07 -9.31 -3.62
N GLN A 277 -30.34 -9.65 -3.86
CA GLN A 277 -31.13 -10.41 -2.88
C GLN A 277 -30.57 -11.82 -2.69
N SER A 278 -30.04 -12.45 -3.73
CA SER A 278 -29.39 -13.75 -3.63
C SER A 278 -28.12 -13.70 -2.77
N VAL A 279 -27.34 -12.62 -2.85
CA VAL A 279 -26.15 -12.39 -2.02
C VAL A 279 -26.54 -12.13 -0.56
N LEU A 280 -27.57 -11.31 -0.29
CA LEU A 280 -28.09 -11.10 1.07
C LEU A 280 -28.62 -12.40 1.69
N ILE A 281 -29.38 -13.20 0.93
CA ILE A 281 -29.87 -14.51 1.37
C ILE A 281 -28.69 -15.47 1.61
N SER A 282 -27.70 -15.50 0.71
CA SER A 282 -26.48 -16.30 0.86
C SER A 282 -25.64 -15.87 2.06
N PHE A 283 -25.66 -14.57 2.41
CA PHE A 283 -24.97 -14.02 3.58
C PHE A 283 -25.64 -14.42 4.89
N VAL A 284 -26.98 -14.35 4.95
CA VAL A 284 -27.75 -14.86 6.10
C VAL A 284 -27.63 -16.38 6.21
N ALA A 285 -27.47 -17.07 5.08
CA ALA A 285 -27.24 -18.51 5.00
C ALA A 285 -25.77 -18.94 5.16
N CYS A 286 -24.83 -18.01 5.42
CA CYS A 286 -23.40 -18.28 5.59
C CYS A 286 -22.74 -19.06 4.43
N HIS A 287 -23.13 -18.80 3.17
CA HIS A 287 -22.59 -19.51 2.01
C HIS A 287 -21.26 -18.89 1.51
N GLN A 288 -20.15 -19.26 2.14
CA GLN A 288 -18.84 -18.58 2.00
C GLN A 288 -18.36 -18.36 0.56
N GLU A 289 -18.54 -19.32 -0.35
CA GLU A 289 -18.05 -19.19 -1.74
C GLU A 289 -18.72 -18.05 -2.52
N ILE A 290 -20.03 -17.86 -2.32
CA ILE A 290 -20.80 -16.79 -2.97
C ILE A 290 -20.45 -15.44 -2.34
N ILE A 291 -20.28 -15.44 -1.02
CA ILE A 291 -19.87 -14.30 -0.22
C ILE A 291 -18.49 -13.79 -0.69
N ASP A 292 -17.49 -14.66 -0.79
CA ASP A 292 -16.14 -14.30 -1.23
C ASP A 292 -16.10 -13.80 -2.68
N LYS A 293 -16.90 -14.40 -3.57
CA LYS A 293 -17.00 -13.97 -4.97
C LYS A 293 -17.66 -12.59 -5.10
N ALA A 294 -18.72 -12.35 -4.32
CA ALA A 294 -19.37 -11.04 -4.23
C ALA A 294 -18.43 -9.99 -3.61
N TYR A 295 -17.72 -10.34 -2.53
CA TYR A 295 -16.75 -9.45 -1.87
C TYR A 295 -15.68 -8.97 -2.82
N ARG A 296 -15.06 -9.90 -3.57
CA ARG A 296 -14.04 -9.57 -4.56
C ARG A 296 -14.63 -8.66 -5.63
N ARG A 297 -15.81 -8.99 -6.16
CA ARG A 297 -16.50 -8.16 -7.16
C ARG A 297 -16.76 -6.73 -6.66
N PHE A 298 -17.20 -6.56 -5.41
CA PHE A 298 -17.53 -5.25 -4.85
C PHE A 298 -16.31 -4.45 -4.36
N LEU A 299 -15.26 -5.13 -3.86
CA LEU A 299 -13.97 -4.48 -3.61
C LEU A 299 -13.38 -3.92 -4.91
N LEU A 300 -13.66 -4.59 -6.03
CA LEU A 300 -13.13 -4.31 -7.36
C LEU A 300 -13.94 -3.32 -8.20
N SER A 301 -15.22 -3.11 -7.89
CA SER A 301 -16.09 -2.23 -8.67
C SER A 301 -15.82 -0.75 -8.40
N ASP A 302 -15.88 0.09 -9.42
CA ASP A 302 -15.81 1.54 -9.22
C ASP A 302 -17.15 2.11 -8.80
N VAL A 303 -17.36 2.21 -7.50
CA VAL A 303 -18.72 2.45 -6.97
C VAL A 303 -18.99 3.93 -6.79
N ARG A 304 -18.03 4.79 -7.16
CA ARG A 304 -18.25 6.24 -7.24
C ARG A 304 -18.94 6.67 -8.53
N SER A 305 -19.61 5.76 -9.26
CA SER A 305 -20.49 6.20 -10.32
C SER A 305 -21.75 6.79 -9.69
N ASP A 306 -21.98 8.09 -9.92
CA ASP A 306 -23.22 8.82 -9.56
C ASP A 306 -24.50 8.20 -10.20
N SER A 307 -24.35 7.13 -10.98
CA SER A 307 -25.41 6.44 -11.72
C SER A 307 -26.08 5.28 -10.97
N LEU A 308 -25.49 4.81 -9.86
CA LEU A 308 -26.09 3.77 -9.02
C LEU A 308 -27.11 4.40 -8.07
N CYS A 309 -28.31 3.83 -7.97
CA CYS A 309 -29.32 4.38 -7.06
C CYS A 309 -28.91 4.13 -5.60
N GLU A 310 -29.35 5.00 -4.68
CA GLU A 310 -29.06 4.93 -3.23
C GLU A 310 -29.22 3.51 -2.63
N ILE A 311 -30.19 2.75 -3.14
CA ILE A 311 -30.48 1.37 -2.74
C ILE A 311 -29.34 0.42 -3.13
N GLN A 312 -28.74 0.58 -4.32
CA GLN A 312 -27.63 -0.27 -4.78
C GLN A 312 -26.36 0.00 -3.98
N ASN A 313 -26.03 1.28 -3.74
CA ASN A 313 -24.88 1.66 -2.91
C ASN A 313 -25.05 1.20 -1.47
N GLY A 314 -26.28 1.24 -0.94
CA GLY A 314 -26.59 0.69 0.37
C GLY A 314 -26.38 -0.82 0.42
N ILE A 315 -26.90 -1.58 -0.53
CA ILE A 315 -26.73 -3.05 -0.54
C ILE A 315 -25.25 -3.43 -0.64
N GLU A 316 -24.49 -2.77 -1.50
CA GLU A 316 -23.06 -3.02 -1.61
C GLU A 316 -22.31 -2.77 -0.31
N LEU A 317 -22.53 -1.61 0.31
CA LEU A 317 -21.85 -1.27 1.57
C LEU A 317 -22.26 -2.25 2.67
N THR A 318 -23.48 -2.78 2.62
CA THR A 318 -23.99 -3.85 3.52
C THR A 318 -23.13 -5.10 3.38
N VAL A 319 -22.91 -5.54 2.14
CA VAL A 319 -22.15 -6.75 1.82
C VAL A 319 -20.68 -6.57 2.19
N LEU A 320 -20.06 -5.45 1.77
CA LEU A 320 -18.67 -5.14 2.04
C LEU A 320 -18.37 -5.07 3.54
N THR A 321 -19.17 -4.33 4.31
CA THR A 321 -18.97 -4.20 5.76
C THR A 321 -19.24 -5.51 6.49
N SER A 322 -20.19 -6.32 6.04
CA SER A 322 -20.48 -7.59 6.73
C SER A 322 -19.42 -8.65 6.48
N ILE A 323 -18.82 -8.68 5.29
CA ILE A 323 -17.66 -9.52 5.00
C ILE A 323 -16.44 -8.98 5.76
N GLY A 324 -16.30 -7.66 5.82
CA GLY A 324 -15.32 -7.02 6.68
C GLY A 324 -15.45 -7.46 8.14
N VAL A 325 -16.67 -7.52 8.71
CA VAL A 325 -16.94 -8.01 10.07
C VAL A 325 -16.47 -9.45 10.21
N GLU A 326 -16.85 -10.35 9.29
CA GLU A 326 -16.45 -11.76 9.34
C GLU A 326 -14.93 -11.95 9.27
N LYS A 327 -14.27 -11.24 8.35
CA LYS A 327 -12.81 -11.28 8.21
C LYS A 327 -12.12 -10.65 9.42
N ALA A 328 -12.67 -9.58 10.01
CA ALA A 328 -12.10 -8.95 11.19
C ALA A 328 -12.21 -9.87 12.41
N THR A 329 -13.38 -10.47 12.61
CA THR A 329 -13.63 -11.48 13.66
C THR A 329 -12.67 -12.67 13.54
N SER A 330 -12.44 -13.17 12.32
CA SER A 330 -11.52 -14.29 12.07
C SER A 330 -10.04 -13.88 12.02
N LYS A 331 -9.72 -12.60 12.22
CA LYS A 331 -8.37 -12.02 12.08
C LYS A 331 -7.73 -12.25 10.70
N THR A 332 -8.57 -12.31 9.66
CA THR A 332 -8.16 -12.44 8.25
C THR A 332 -8.40 -11.17 7.44
N LEU A 333 -8.96 -10.11 8.05
CA LEU A 333 -9.09 -8.81 7.42
C LEU A 333 -7.73 -8.13 7.35
N SER A 334 -7.24 -7.88 6.15
CA SER A 334 -5.99 -7.13 5.95
C SER A 334 -6.19 -5.64 6.23
N ARG A 335 -5.10 -4.93 6.53
CA ARG A 335 -5.13 -3.47 6.69
C ARG A 335 -5.56 -2.77 5.40
N LEU A 336 -5.15 -3.28 4.23
CA LEU A 336 -5.59 -2.77 2.92
C LEU A 336 -7.11 -2.89 2.75
N GLU A 337 -7.68 -4.07 3.02
CA GLU A 337 -9.13 -4.27 2.97
C GLU A 337 -9.86 -3.37 3.96
N PHE A 338 -9.32 -3.20 5.18
CA PHE A 338 -9.85 -2.27 6.16
C PHE A 338 -9.84 -0.82 5.64
N HIS A 339 -8.76 -0.38 5.01
CA HIS A 339 -8.67 0.97 4.42
C HIS A 339 -9.61 1.16 3.24
N ILE A 340 -9.80 0.14 2.39
CA ILE A 340 -10.81 0.19 1.32
C ILE A 340 -12.20 0.36 1.94
N LEU A 341 -12.53 -0.44 2.95
CA LEU A 341 -13.81 -0.33 3.67
C LEU A 341 -13.98 1.04 4.32
N GLN A 342 -12.92 1.60 4.90
CA GLN A 342 -12.90 2.92 5.51
C GLN A 342 -13.13 4.04 4.49
N SER A 343 -12.43 3.99 3.35
CA SER A 343 -12.56 4.96 2.27
C SER A 343 -13.97 4.92 1.65
N ARG A 344 -14.53 3.71 1.49
CA ARG A 344 -15.93 3.51 1.06
C ARG A 344 -16.92 4.07 2.07
N PHE A 345 -16.69 3.80 3.36
CA PHE A 345 -17.54 4.31 4.43
C PHE A 345 -17.53 5.83 4.50
N GLN A 346 -16.35 6.47 4.44
CA GLN A 346 -16.22 7.93 4.44
C GLN A 346 -16.95 8.57 3.26
N TRP A 347 -16.77 8.02 2.06
CA TRP A 347 -17.49 8.50 0.88
C TRP A 347 -19.02 8.39 1.09
N TYR A 348 -19.50 7.26 1.62
CA TYR A 348 -20.94 7.08 1.87
C TYR A 348 -21.46 8.02 2.96
N GLU A 349 -20.69 8.25 4.03
CA GLU A 349 -21.00 9.22 5.08
C GLU A 349 -21.16 10.63 4.50
N GLU A 350 -20.27 11.05 3.60
CA GLU A 350 -20.35 12.37 2.96
C GLU A 350 -21.60 12.55 2.07
N HIS A 351 -22.07 11.49 1.42
CA HIS A 351 -23.11 11.59 0.38
C HIS A 351 -24.50 11.16 0.86
N TYR A 352 -24.58 10.32 1.89
CA TYR A 352 -25.83 9.69 2.35
C TYR A 352 -26.04 9.81 3.87
N TYR A 353 -25.39 10.79 4.51
CA TYR A 353 -25.59 11.05 5.94
C TYR A 353 -27.08 11.17 6.28
N GLY A 354 -27.55 10.35 7.23
CA GLY A 354 -28.93 10.37 7.70
C GLY A 354 -29.92 9.55 6.87
N SER A 355 -29.48 8.90 5.78
CA SER A 355 -30.25 7.86 5.10
C SER A 355 -30.58 6.74 6.09
N ASN A 356 -31.62 5.95 5.80
CA ASN A 356 -31.95 4.86 6.70
C ASN A 356 -30.84 3.80 6.74
N GLY A 357 -30.21 3.50 5.60
CA GLY A 357 -29.11 2.54 5.49
C GLY A 357 -27.82 3.00 6.19
N TYR A 358 -27.61 4.30 6.37
CA TYR A 358 -26.42 4.87 7.02
C TYR A 358 -26.14 4.26 8.40
N PHE A 359 -27.16 4.10 9.24
CA PHE A 359 -26.99 3.54 10.59
C PHE A 359 -26.58 2.07 10.55
N MET A 360 -27.11 1.30 9.59
CA MET A 360 -26.66 -0.08 9.40
C MET A 360 -25.18 -0.12 9.03
N PHE A 361 -24.71 0.72 8.10
CA PHE A 361 -23.30 0.76 7.69
C PHE A 361 -22.37 1.23 8.78
N ARG A 362 -22.75 2.28 9.50
CA ARG A 362 -21.95 2.79 10.61
C ARG A 362 -21.84 1.75 11.71
N GLY A 363 -22.94 1.05 12.00
CA GLY A 363 -22.95 -0.05 12.95
C GLY A 363 -21.99 -1.17 12.57
N LEU A 364 -22.04 -1.64 11.32
CA LEU A 364 -21.15 -2.70 10.83
C LEU A 364 -19.68 -2.26 10.73
N PHE A 365 -19.43 -1.01 10.34
CA PHE A 365 -18.07 -0.49 10.25
C PHE A 365 -17.44 -0.25 11.63
N ASN A 366 -18.22 0.23 12.60
CA ASN A 366 -17.76 0.32 13.99
C ASN A 366 -17.51 -1.08 14.58
N LEU A 367 -18.30 -2.09 14.21
CA LEU A 367 -18.01 -3.47 14.56
C LEU A 367 -16.66 -3.94 13.97
N ILE A 368 -16.36 -3.64 12.71
CA ILE A 368 -15.04 -3.90 12.11
C ILE A 368 -13.92 -3.20 12.91
N LYS A 369 -14.08 -1.91 13.21
CA LYS A 369 -13.09 -1.13 13.98
C LYS A 369 -12.80 -1.76 15.33
N SER A 370 -13.82 -2.27 16.02
CA SER A 370 -13.65 -2.88 17.34
C SER A 370 -12.63 -4.02 17.31
N PHE A 371 -12.65 -4.84 16.26
CA PHE A 371 -11.75 -5.97 16.09
C PHE A 371 -10.36 -5.60 15.56
N THR A 372 -10.18 -4.39 15.05
CA THR A 372 -8.88 -3.89 14.58
C THR A 372 -8.15 -3.04 15.62
N GLN A 373 -8.80 -2.68 16.73
CA GLN A 373 -8.17 -1.90 17.80
C GLN A 373 -7.24 -2.77 18.66
N THR A 374 -6.13 -2.16 19.08
CA THR A 374 -5.23 -2.74 20.09
C THR A 374 -5.59 -2.32 21.52
N ASN A 375 -6.46 -1.31 21.68
CA ASN A 375 -6.89 -0.78 22.96
C ASN A 375 -8.30 -1.26 23.32
N ARG A 376 -8.43 -1.89 24.50
CA ARG A 376 -9.69 -2.45 24.98
C ARG A 376 -10.79 -1.40 25.25
N LEU A 377 -10.42 -0.18 25.63
CA LEU A 377 -11.41 0.89 25.85
C LEU A 377 -12.00 1.39 24.53
N GLU A 378 -11.18 1.50 23.49
CA GLU A 378 -11.64 1.86 22.14
C GLU A 378 -12.47 0.75 21.52
N GLU A 379 -12.10 -0.51 21.75
CA GLU A 379 -12.90 -1.67 21.38
C GLU A 379 -14.31 -1.61 21.99
N ILE A 380 -14.42 -1.37 23.30
CA ILE A 380 -15.72 -1.25 24.00
C ILE A 380 -16.54 -0.10 23.43
N PHE A 381 -15.91 1.06 23.21
CA PHE A 381 -16.58 2.23 22.64
C PHE A 381 -17.18 1.92 21.27
N TYR A 382 -16.41 1.28 20.38
CA TYR A 382 -16.90 0.90 19.05
C TYR A 382 -17.99 -0.17 19.10
N LEU A 383 -17.94 -1.11 20.05
CA LEU A 383 -19.01 -2.09 20.24
C LEU A 383 -20.31 -1.45 20.73
N GLU A 384 -20.23 -0.42 21.58
CA GLU A 384 -21.40 0.34 22.04
C GLU A 384 -22.00 1.21 20.93
N GLU A 385 -21.17 1.92 20.17
CA GLU A 385 -21.63 2.67 18.99
C GLU A 385 -22.26 1.74 17.96
N ALA A 386 -21.64 0.59 17.68
CA ALA A 386 -22.18 -0.42 16.77
C ALA A 386 -23.56 -0.91 17.21
N ASN A 387 -23.76 -1.11 18.52
CA ASN A 387 -25.05 -1.53 19.06
C ASN A 387 -26.13 -0.45 18.86
N ALA A 388 -25.84 0.80 19.23
CA ALA A 388 -26.78 1.91 19.11
C ALA A 388 -27.20 2.14 17.64
N ASP A 389 -26.24 2.01 16.73
CA ASP A 389 -26.47 2.18 15.30
C ASP A 389 -27.32 1.04 14.69
N LEU A 390 -27.05 -0.21 15.08
CA LEU A 390 -27.87 -1.34 14.62
C LEU A 390 -29.29 -1.31 15.22
N GLU A 391 -29.46 -0.88 16.47
CA GLU A 391 -30.78 -0.65 17.07
C GLU A 391 -31.58 0.41 16.30
N MET A 392 -30.92 1.50 15.93
CA MET A 392 -31.52 2.58 15.14
C MET A 392 -31.85 2.14 13.71
N ALA A 393 -31.02 1.32 13.08
CA ALA A 393 -31.31 0.69 11.80
C ALA A 393 -32.55 -0.23 11.89
N LEU A 394 -32.66 -1.02 12.96
CA LEU A 394 -33.80 -1.90 13.20
C LEU A 394 -35.11 -1.11 13.40
N GLN A 395 -35.07 -0.01 14.16
CA GLN A 395 -36.22 0.88 14.36
C GLN A 395 -36.72 1.50 13.04
N ARG A 396 -35.80 1.76 12.10
CA ARG A 396 -36.11 2.28 10.77
C ARG A 396 -36.56 1.22 9.75
N GLN A 397 -36.68 -0.04 10.18
CA GLN A 397 -37.08 -1.18 9.35
C GLN A 397 -36.13 -1.45 8.16
N GLU A 398 -34.86 -1.08 8.28
CA GLU A 398 -33.86 -1.40 7.26
C GLU A 398 -33.44 -2.85 7.37
N ALA A 399 -33.69 -3.62 6.30
CA ALA A 399 -33.32 -5.03 6.18
C ALA A 399 -33.42 -5.80 7.53
N PRO A 400 -34.59 -5.86 8.18
CA PRO A 400 -34.71 -6.17 9.60
C PRO A 400 -34.18 -7.55 9.98
N ALA A 401 -34.31 -8.54 9.09
CA ALA A 401 -33.73 -9.87 9.29
C ALA A 401 -32.18 -9.83 9.28
N PHE A 402 -31.61 -9.01 8.41
CA PHE A 402 -30.16 -8.82 8.33
C PHE A 402 -29.61 -8.10 9.55
N VAL A 403 -30.25 -6.99 9.96
CA VAL A 403 -29.85 -6.22 11.15
C VAL A 403 -29.93 -7.10 12.40
N LYS A 404 -31.00 -7.90 12.56
CA LYS A 404 -31.11 -8.87 13.67
C LYS A 404 -29.96 -9.88 13.68
N ALA A 405 -29.54 -10.39 12.52
CA ALA A 405 -28.41 -11.31 12.42
C ALA A 405 -27.08 -10.66 12.86
N GLN A 406 -26.88 -9.39 12.50
CA GLN A 406 -25.67 -8.64 12.87
C GLN A 406 -25.67 -8.25 14.35
N MET A 407 -26.83 -7.88 14.92
CA MET A 407 -26.99 -7.67 16.36
C MET A 407 -26.75 -8.95 17.17
N ALA A 408 -27.13 -10.11 16.64
CA ALA A 408 -26.85 -11.40 17.26
C ALA A 408 -25.35 -11.71 17.27
N LYS A 409 -24.64 -11.47 16.15
CA LYS A 409 -23.17 -11.55 16.07
C LYS A 409 -22.49 -10.58 17.05
N LEU A 410 -22.94 -9.33 17.11
CA LEU A 410 -22.44 -8.33 18.05
C LEU A 410 -22.60 -8.80 19.50
N SER A 411 -23.77 -9.35 19.85
CA SER A 411 -24.04 -9.89 21.17
C SER A 411 -23.12 -11.07 21.51
N TYR A 412 -22.91 -12.00 20.56
CA TYR A 412 -21.92 -13.08 20.67
C TYR A 412 -20.50 -12.56 20.94
N HIS A 413 -20.10 -11.45 20.32
CA HIS A 413 -18.76 -10.90 20.50
C HIS A 413 -18.59 -10.09 21.79
N ARG A 414 -19.58 -9.30 22.20
CA ARG A 414 -19.55 -8.60 23.50
C ARG A 414 -19.32 -9.57 24.67
N LEU A 415 -19.75 -10.82 24.54
CA LEU A 415 -19.52 -11.88 25.51
C LEU A 415 -18.06 -12.25 25.72
N LYS A 416 -17.26 -12.31 24.65
CA LYS A 416 -15.83 -12.62 24.76
C LYS A 416 -15.04 -11.54 25.51
N HIS A 417 -15.59 -10.32 25.61
CA HIS A 417 -14.85 -9.16 26.11
C HIS A 417 -15.43 -8.54 27.39
N ILE A 418 -16.72 -8.76 27.71
CA ILE A 418 -17.46 -8.07 28.81
C ILE A 418 -18.34 -9.03 29.66
N ASP A 419 -18.19 -10.36 29.55
CA ASP A 419 -18.87 -11.35 30.43
C ASP A 419 -20.42 -11.23 30.48
N ALA A 420 -21.05 -10.93 29.34
CA ALA A 420 -22.52 -10.80 29.20
C ALA A 420 -23.25 -12.18 29.19
N SER A 421 -24.56 -12.29 28.90
CA SER A 421 -25.28 -13.57 28.66
C SER A 421 -25.45 -13.88 27.15
N LEU A 422 -25.50 -15.18 26.76
CA LEU A 422 -25.74 -15.63 25.36
C LEU A 422 -27.22 -15.59 24.97
N GLN A 423 -28.13 -15.55 25.94
CA GLN A 423 -29.59 -15.49 25.74
C GLN A 423 -30.07 -14.41 24.75
N PRO A 424 -29.55 -13.17 24.74
CA PRO A 424 -29.97 -12.17 23.75
C PRO A 424 -29.64 -12.58 22.30
N ALA A 425 -28.47 -13.19 22.07
CA ALA A 425 -28.07 -13.66 20.75
C ALA A 425 -28.94 -14.86 20.30
N ILE A 426 -29.19 -15.81 21.21
CA ILE A 426 -30.03 -16.98 20.95
C ILE A 426 -31.46 -16.55 20.59
N ARG A 427 -32.04 -15.60 21.33
CA ARG A 427 -33.38 -15.06 21.03
C ARG A 427 -33.46 -14.40 19.65
N LEU A 428 -32.44 -13.63 19.27
CA LEU A 428 -32.39 -13.00 17.94
C LEU A 428 -32.29 -14.03 16.80
N TYR A 429 -31.56 -15.13 17.00
CA TYR A 429 -31.51 -16.20 16.01
C TYR A 429 -32.80 -17.05 15.97
N GLU A 430 -33.46 -17.29 17.10
CA GLU A 430 -34.79 -17.95 17.14
C GLU A 430 -35.87 -17.09 16.44
N ASP A 431 -35.83 -15.77 16.61
CA ASP A 431 -36.64 -14.84 15.84
C ASP A 431 -36.41 -15.01 14.33
N LEU A 432 -35.16 -15.15 13.89
CA LEU A 432 -34.84 -15.39 12.47
C LEU A 432 -35.29 -16.77 12.00
N ARG A 433 -35.22 -17.79 12.86
CA ARG A 433 -35.67 -19.15 12.56
C ARG A 433 -37.17 -19.22 12.26
N SER A 434 -37.95 -18.31 12.85
CA SER A 434 -39.39 -18.19 12.62
C SER A 434 -39.74 -17.71 11.20
N ILE A 435 -38.77 -17.17 10.46
CA ILE A 435 -38.90 -16.76 9.06
C ILE A 435 -38.58 -17.97 8.17
N PRO A 436 -39.54 -18.47 7.34
CA PRO A 436 -39.38 -19.71 6.57
C PRO A 436 -38.10 -19.78 5.72
N GLU A 437 -37.70 -18.65 5.14
CA GLU A 437 -36.52 -18.50 4.28
C GLU A 437 -35.20 -18.72 5.02
N PHE A 438 -35.16 -18.53 6.34
CA PHE A 438 -33.95 -18.61 7.15
C PHE A 438 -33.93 -19.81 8.12
N SER A 439 -35.08 -20.46 8.32
CA SER A 439 -35.30 -21.53 9.31
C SER A 439 -34.25 -22.64 9.28
N ASN A 440 -33.92 -23.16 8.09
CA ASN A 440 -32.93 -24.24 7.96
C ASN A 440 -31.48 -23.76 8.10
N ALA A 441 -31.21 -22.50 7.81
CA ALA A 441 -29.84 -21.97 7.78
C ALA A 441 -29.34 -21.54 9.17
N VAL A 442 -30.23 -21.02 10.02
CA VAL A 442 -29.85 -20.53 11.35
C VAL A 442 -29.92 -21.61 12.43
N ALA A 443 -30.59 -22.74 12.17
CA ALA A 443 -30.73 -23.83 13.14
C ALA A 443 -29.39 -24.39 13.67
N PRO A 444 -28.36 -24.63 12.85
CA PRO A 444 -27.06 -25.09 13.35
C PRO A 444 -26.33 -24.05 14.21
N VAL A 445 -26.54 -22.75 13.95
CA VAL A 445 -25.94 -21.66 14.74
C VAL A 445 -26.58 -21.58 16.13
N ILE A 446 -27.90 -21.75 16.21
CA ILE A 446 -28.63 -21.79 17.49
C ILE A 446 -28.18 -22.97 18.34
N GLU A 447 -27.98 -24.14 17.74
CA GLU A 447 -27.49 -25.34 18.43
C GLU A 447 -26.11 -25.09 19.05
N GLN A 448 -25.16 -24.55 18.26
CA GLN A 448 -23.82 -24.19 18.75
C GLN A 448 -23.85 -23.14 19.87
N LEU A 449 -24.71 -22.13 19.79
CA LEU A 449 -24.82 -21.11 20.84
C LEU A 449 -25.37 -21.67 22.15
N ASN A 450 -26.34 -22.60 22.08
CA ASN A 450 -26.88 -23.28 23.26
C ASN A 450 -25.85 -24.21 23.91
N GLU A 451 -25.05 -24.94 23.10
CA GLU A 451 -23.95 -25.77 23.60
C GLU A 451 -22.92 -24.92 24.38
N LEU A 452 -22.49 -23.80 23.80
CA LEU A 452 -21.55 -22.87 24.43
C LEU A 452 -22.10 -22.24 25.72
N GLU A 453 -23.40 -21.94 25.78
CA GLU A 453 -24.01 -21.42 27.01
C GLU A 453 -24.12 -22.51 28.09
N GLY A 454 -24.39 -23.76 27.69
CA GLY A 454 -24.41 -24.92 28.58
C GLY A 454 -23.03 -25.21 29.18
N GLU A 455 -21.98 -25.23 28.36
CA GLU A 455 -20.59 -25.40 28.81
C GLU A 455 -20.18 -24.32 29.82
N ARG A 456 -20.58 -23.06 29.58
CA ARG A 456 -20.28 -21.96 30.49
C ARG A 456 -21.02 -22.04 31.81
N ASN A 457 -22.30 -22.40 31.82
CA ASN A 457 -23.07 -22.54 33.06
C ASN A 457 -22.58 -23.72 33.92
N ALA A 458 -21.81 -24.65 33.32
CA ALA A 458 -21.21 -25.79 33.99
C ALA A 458 -19.79 -25.52 34.54
N ALA A 459 -19.12 -24.47 34.07
CA ALA A 459 -17.80 -24.02 34.51
C ALA A 459 -17.91 -22.99 35.64
#